data_AF-A0A812RQW0-F1
#
_entry.id   AF-A0A812RQW0-F1
#
_cell.length_a   1.000
_cell.length_b   1.000
_cell.length_c   1.000
_cell.angle_alpha   90.00
_cell.angle_beta   90.00
_cell.angle_gamma   90.00
#
_symmetry.space_group_name_H-M   'P 1'
#
loop_
_entity.id
_entity.type
_entity.pdbx_description
1 polymer ?
#
loop_
_entity_poly.entity_id
_entity_poly.type
_entity_poly.pdbx_seq_one_letter_code
_entity_poly.pdbx_strand_id
1 'polypeptide(L)'
;VEDVLSMTMLRPHEELLNARTLVQYEGGSQGSVMFISHQWAGSDHPDPFFEQFKILQEALRKMMSNASGVSANILVEMMYAQDTKGVTAKELTSQPLFLWYDYFSCPQIEAQMGKTREQAISSIAAYVEKCQYFVVLCPHVRHAENEALTKKSWESRGWCRLERAAEGLRLQGKTGLSIEVHSGSYQALGPHWDWLRIPVGEGQFRKDEDRSKLAEVLCVMLANKLNYFLLQEDFCNYRILLNLQRLQLRGLSATPKEDFVPGFVSNTKDPAVLTVERFMYQNGFLSIQAPDSAGWPPLCYAALDGSPMLVASLLEQRAEVNSCSTKFDKLFNFPPRMSALSICVALMNNDACRVLIEAKADLHAE
;
A
#
# COMPACT_ATOMS: atom_id res chain seq x y z
N VAL A 1 5.07 13.35 21.85
CA VAL A 1 6.28 13.74 21.08
C VAL A 1 7.43 14.21 21.97
N GLU A 2 7.17 14.95 23.06
CA GLU A 2 8.22 15.44 23.96
C GLU A 2 9.09 14.32 24.54
N ASP A 3 8.47 13.24 25.03
CA ASP A 3 9.19 12.06 25.51
C ASP A 3 10.12 11.49 24.43
N VAL A 4 9.60 11.32 23.21
CA VAL A 4 10.36 10.85 22.04
C VAL A 4 11.55 11.75 21.77
N LEU A 5 11.40 13.07 21.83
CA LEU A 5 12.49 14.03 21.59
C LEU A 5 13.56 14.02 22.69
N SER A 6 13.22 13.54 23.89
CA SER A 6 14.14 13.44 25.03
C SER A 6 14.86 12.08 25.13
N MET A 7 14.39 11.05 24.42
CA MET A 7 15.00 9.73 24.45
C MET A 7 16.45 9.78 23.95
N THR A 8 17.35 9.12 24.66
CA THR A 8 18.76 8.94 24.29
C THR A 8 19.08 7.50 23.87
N MET A 9 18.14 6.59 24.08
CA MET A 9 18.17 5.19 23.63
C MET A 9 16.74 4.69 23.46
N LEU A 10 16.55 3.67 22.62
CA LEU A 10 15.28 2.97 22.51
C LEU A 10 15.15 1.99 23.68
N ARG A 11 14.03 2.10 24.40
CA ARG A 11 13.68 1.19 25.49
C ARG A 11 12.50 0.31 25.06
N PRO A 12 12.46 -0.96 25.48
CA PRO A 12 11.37 -1.86 25.13
C PRO A 12 10.05 -1.39 25.74
N HIS A 13 8.96 -1.92 25.19
CA HIS A 13 7.59 -1.60 25.58
C HIS A 13 7.37 -1.64 27.11
N GLU A 14 7.83 -2.69 27.78
CA GLU A 14 7.59 -2.93 29.20
C GLU A 14 8.25 -1.87 30.08
N GLU A 15 9.45 -1.40 29.71
CA GLU A 15 10.13 -0.31 30.43
C GLU A 15 9.38 1.01 30.28
N LEU A 16 8.96 1.35 29.06
CA LEU A 16 8.22 2.58 28.80
C LEU A 16 6.80 2.55 29.39
N LEU A 17 6.18 1.37 29.48
CA LEU A 17 4.90 1.16 30.15
C LEU A 17 5.05 1.42 31.66
N ASN A 18 6.06 0.82 32.29
CA ASN A 18 6.33 1.00 33.73
C ASN A 18 6.72 2.45 34.07
N ALA A 19 7.44 3.12 33.16
CA ALA A 19 7.78 4.54 33.28
C ALA A 19 6.59 5.48 32.97
N ARG A 20 5.41 4.95 32.60
CA ARG A 20 4.22 5.70 32.20
C ARG A 20 4.47 6.67 31.02
N THR A 21 5.41 6.32 30.16
CA THR A 21 5.70 7.03 28.90
C THR A 21 4.76 6.57 27.79
N LEU A 22 4.29 5.32 27.84
CA LEU A 22 3.27 4.82 26.91
C LEU A 22 1.87 5.24 27.34
N VAL A 23 1.02 5.50 26.35
CA VAL A 23 -0.38 5.87 26.54
C VAL A 23 -1.25 4.89 25.77
N GLN A 24 -2.35 4.45 26.39
CA GLN A 24 -3.42 3.76 25.67
C GLN A 24 -4.20 4.79 24.85
N TYR A 25 -4.00 4.77 23.54
CA TYR A 25 -4.68 5.68 22.63
C TYR A 25 -6.07 5.14 22.26
N GLU A 26 -7.10 5.92 22.58
CA GLU A 26 -8.52 5.56 22.33
C GLU A 26 -9.11 6.32 21.13
N GLY A 27 -8.35 7.22 20.50
CA GLY A 27 -8.81 8.01 19.37
C GLY A 27 -9.54 9.31 19.75
N GLY A 28 -10.17 9.94 18.77
CA GLY A 28 -10.98 11.14 18.96
C GLY A 28 -10.15 12.40 19.26
N SER A 29 -10.48 13.10 20.35
CA SER A 29 -9.86 14.38 20.73
C SER A 29 -8.52 14.25 21.45
N GLN A 30 -7.96 13.04 21.59
CA GLN A 30 -6.68 12.84 22.27
C GLN A 30 -5.51 13.45 21.51
N GLY A 31 -5.61 13.57 20.17
CA GLY A 31 -4.60 14.17 19.32
C GLY A 31 -4.37 13.38 18.04
N SER A 32 -3.23 13.62 17.40
CA SER A 32 -2.82 12.94 16.15
C SER A 32 -1.77 11.86 16.44
N VAL A 33 -1.75 10.80 15.62
CA VAL A 33 -0.74 9.74 15.71
C VAL A 33 0.05 9.64 14.41
N MET A 34 1.37 9.55 14.50
CA MET A 34 2.27 9.18 13.41
C MET A 34 2.62 7.70 13.51
N PHE A 35 2.30 6.93 12.48
CA PHE A 35 2.85 5.59 12.29
C PHE A 35 4.27 5.71 11.72
N ILE A 36 5.26 5.19 12.43
CA ILE A 36 6.65 5.19 11.96
C ILE A 36 6.99 3.82 11.40
N SER A 37 6.97 3.71 10.06
CA SER A 37 7.48 2.53 9.37
C SER A 37 8.98 2.65 9.18
N HIS A 38 9.74 1.66 9.63
CA HIS A 38 11.19 1.66 9.56
C HIS A 38 11.75 0.25 9.34
N GLN A 39 13.00 0.18 8.88
CA GLN A 39 13.73 -1.07 8.78
C GLN A 39 14.64 -1.20 10.01
N TRP A 40 14.60 -2.36 10.67
CA TRP A 40 15.50 -2.67 11.77
C TRP A 40 16.96 -2.63 11.30
N ALA A 41 17.79 -1.88 12.04
CA ALA A 41 19.24 -1.74 11.86
C ALA A 41 20.06 -2.78 12.63
N GLY A 42 19.43 -3.75 13.28
CA GLY A 42 20.11 -4.89 13.88
C GLY A 42 19.22 -6.12 13.97
N SER A 43 19.84 -7.26 14.28
CA SER A 43 19.15 -8.55 14.40
C SER A 43 18.25 -8.65 15.64
N ASP A 44 18.67 -8.05 16.76
CA ASP A 44 17.98 -8.15 18.06
C ASP A 44 17.45 -6.80 18.56
N HIS A 45 17.84 -5.70 17.91
CA HIS A 45 17.43 -4.36 18.29
C HIS A 45 17.17 -3.52 17.03
N PRO A 46 16.07 -2.73 16.99
CA PRO A 46 15.67 -1.96 15.79
C PRO A 46 16.67 -0.87 15.41
N ASP A 47 17.38 -0.29 16.36
CA ASP A 47 18.38 0.75 16.11
C ASP A 47 19.52 0.70 17.14
N PRO A 48 20.44 -0.27 17.03
CA PRO A 48 21.45 -0.54 18.06
C PRO A 48 22.36 0.65 18.38
N PHE A 49 22.58 1.54 17.40
CA PHE A 49 23.43 2.71 17.52
C PHE A 49 22.65 4.02 17.74
N PHE A 50 21.31 3.93 17.83
CA PHE A 50 20.42 5.08 17.98
C PHE A 50 20.56 6.13 16.86
N GLU A 51 21.09 5.74 15.69
CA GLU A 51 21.37 6.65 14.57
C GLU A 51 20.09 6.98 13.81
N GLN A 52 19.26 5.97 13.55
CA GLN A 52 18.02 6.12 12.79
C GLN A 52 16.99 6.93 13.60
N PHE A 53 16.86 6.66 14.89
CA PHE A 53 15.93 7.34 15.77
C PHE A 53 16.35 8.79 16.04
N LYS A 54 17.67 9.06 16.13
CA LYS A 54 18.17 10.44 16.20
C LYS A 54 17.79 11.25 14.96
N ILE A 55 17.87 10.66 13.77
CA ILE A 55 17.41 11.29 12.53
C ILE A 55 15.91 11.59 12.59
N LEU A 56 15.10 10.66 13.09
CA LEU A 56 13.67 10.89 13.32
C LEU A 56 13.44 12.08 14.27
N GLN A 57 14.17 12.16 15.38
CA GLN A 57 14.06 13.28 16.33
C GLN A 57 14.44 14.62 15.67
N GLU A 58 15.51 14.66 14.87
CA GLU A 58 15.92 15.86 14.12
C GLU A 58 14.85 16.28 13.11
N ALA A 59 14.29 15.32 12.37
CA ALA A 59 13.21 15.55 11.42
C ALA A 59 11.96 16.11 12.12
N LEU A 60 11.53 15.50 13.23
CA LEU A 60 10.38 15.98 14.02
C LEU A 60 10.58 17.43 14.48
N ARG A 61 11.77 17.77 15.01
CA ARG A 61 12.08 19.14 15.41
C ARG A 61 11.94 20.13 14.26
N LYS A 62 12.40 19.76 13.05
CA LYS A 62 12.29 20.63 11.88
C LYS A 62 10.87 20.76 11.37
N MET A 63 10.15 19.64 11.22
CA MET A 63 8.77 19.62 10.73
C MET A 63 7.84 20.43 11.65
N MET A 64 8.09 20.40 12.97
CA MET A 64 7.32 21.16 13.96
C MET A 64 7.80 22.61 14.15
N SER A 65 8.96 22.98 13.60
CA SER A 65 9.45 24.36 13.64
C SER A 65 8.70 25.23 12.62
N ASN A 66 8.47 26.51 12.95
CA ASN A 66 7.69 27.45 12.13
C ASN A 66 8.27 27.73 10.71
N ALA A 67 9.39 27.12 10.33
CA ALA A 67 10.18 27.54 9.18
C ALA A 67 9.97 26.74 7.89
N SER A 68 9.33 25.55 7.89
CA SER A 68 9.40 24.72 6.66
C SER A 68 8.25 23.74 6.37
N GLY A 69 7.57 23.17 7.38
CA GLY A 69 6.63 22.05 7.12
C GLY A 69 7.28 20.91 6.31
N VAL A 70 6.47 20.09 5.65
CA VAL A 70 6.90 19.06 4.69
C VAL A 70 6.31 19.38 3.32
N SER A 71 7.16 19.69 2.35
CA SER A 71 6.75 19.91 0.96
C SER A 71 6.62 18.59 0.20
N ALA A 72 5.90 18.63 -0.92
CA ALA A 72 5.85 17.51 -1.85
C ALA A 72 7.22 17.28 -2.51
N ASN A 73 7.52 16.02 -2.86
CA ASN A 73 8.64 15.75 -3.75
C ASN A 73 8.31 16.16 -5.18
N ILE A 74 9.34 16.28 -6.04
CA ILE A 74 9.17 16.76 -7.42
C ILE A 74 8.16 15.93 -8.23
N LEU A 75 8.10 14.62 -8.02
CA LEU A 75 7.14 13.75 -8.73
C LEU A 75 5.71 14.06 -8.31
N VAL A 76 5.47 14.21 -7.01
CA VAL A 76 4.17 14.57 -6.44
C VAL A 76 3.75 15.97 -6.90
N GLU A 77 4.67 16.94 -6.95
CA GLU A 77 4.38 18.29 -7.46
C GLU A 77 4.03 18.28 -8.95
N MET A 78 4.77 17.53 -9.77
CA MET A 78 4.50 17.39 -11.21
C MET A 78 3.14 16.73 -11.47
N MET A 79 2.73 15.77 -10.64
CA MET A 79 1.52 14.99 -10.87
C MET A 79 0.26 15.64 -10.30
N TYR A 80 0.35 16.34 -9.16
CA TYR A 80 -0.80 16.90 -8.44
C TYR A 80 -0.81 18.42 -8.32
N ALA A 81 -0.16 19.13 -9.25
CA ALA A 81 -0.01 20.59 -9.28
C ALA A 81 -1.10 21.39 -8.51
N GLN A 82 -0.70 22.39 -7.72
CA GLN A 82 -1.52 23.28 -6.87
C GLN A 82 -2.39 22.64 -5.77
N ASP A 83 -2.73 21.35 -5.82
CA ASP A 83 -3.60 20.69 -4.83
C ASP A 83 -2.84 19.93 -3.72
N THR A 84 -1.52 19.78 -3.84
CA THR A 84 -0.72 19.15 -2.78
C THR A 84 -0.48 20.11 -1.62
N LYS A 85 -1.39 20.13 -0.65
CA LYS A 85 -1.12 20.78 0.63
C LYS A 85 -0.07 19.97 1.37
N GLY A 86 1.11 20.56 1.54
CA GLY A 86 2.16 20.04 2.41
C GLY A 86 1.66 19.89 3.85
N VAL A 87 2.37 19.10 4.66
CA VAL A 87 2.08 19.00 6.10
C VAL A 87 2.72 20.18 6.79
N THR A 88 1.91 21.04 7.40
CA THR A 88 2.40 22.26 8.04
C THR A 88 2.83 22.01 9.49
N ALA A 89 3.79 22.81 9.96
CA ALA A 89 4.17 22.82 11.38
C ALA A 89 2.96 23.09 12.29
N LYS A 90 2.03 23.95 11.86
CA LYS A 90 0.79 24.26 12.58
C LYS A 90 -0.10 23.04 12.72
N GLU A 91 -0.28 22.24 11.66
CA GLU A 91 -1.06 21.00 11.76
C GLU A 91 -0.44 20.02 12.76
N LEU A 92 0.89 19.84 12.70
CA LEU A 92 1.63 18.95 13.60
C LEU A 92 1.64 19.39 15.06
N THR A 93 1.45 20.69 15.33
CA THR A 93 1.51 21.29 16.68
C THR A 93 0.13 21.67 17.22
N SER A 94 -0.91 21.61 16.39
CA SER A 94 -2.27 22.03 16.77
C SER A 94 -2.92 21.13 17.83
N GLN A 95 -2.45 19.90 17.98
CA GLN A 95 -2.95 18.90 18.91
C GLN A 95 -1.76 18.08 19.45
N PRO A 96 -1.92 17.33 20.55
CA PRO A 96 -0.91 16.38 20.98
C PRO A 96 -0.54 15.41 19.85
N LEU A 97 0.76 15.20 19.64
CA LEU A 97 1.29 14.28 18.62
C LEU A 97 1.91 13.06 19.29
N PHE A 98 1.34 11.89 19.02
CA PHE A 98 1.82 10.60 19.45
C PHE A 98 2.56 9.89 18.31
N LEU A 99 3.46 8.98 18.69
CA LEU A 99 4.17 8.13 17.73
C LEU A 99 3.84 6.68 18.03
N TRP A 100 3.49 5.95 16.97
CA TRP A 100 3.45 4.50 16.97
C TRP A 100 4.75 4.00 16.33
N TYR A 101 5.52 3.23 17.08
CA TYR A 101 6.80 2.63 16.66
C TYR A 101 6.83 1.19 17.17
N ASP A 102 7.01 0.23 16.28
CA ASP A 102 6.80 -1.21 16.53
C ASP A 102 7.51 -1.73 17.81
N TYR A 103 8.73 -1.31 18.08
CA TYR A 103 9.54 -1.84 19.17
C TYR A 103 9.01 -1.50 20.56
N PHE A 104 8.55 -0.26 20.78
CA PHE A 104 8.01 0.15 22.06
C PHE A 104 6.48 0.23 22.09
N SER A 105 5.82 0.11 20.94
CA SER A 105 4.35 0.05 20.85
C SER A 105 3.84 -1.40 20.92
N CYS A 106 4.70 -2.38 20.66
CA CYS A 106 4.41 -3.80 20.82
C CYS A 106 5.23 -4.41 21.98
N PRO A 107 4.66 -5.32 22.78
CA PRO A 107 5.40 -6.06 23.81
C PRO A 107 6.61 -6.82 23.25
N GLN A 108 7.73 -6.86 23.99
CA GLN A 108 8.97 -7.53 23.59
C GLN A 108 9.30 -8.78 24.41
N ILE A 109 8.77 -8.92 25.64
CA ILE A 109 9.11 -10.04 26.52
C ILE A 109 8.18 -11.24 26.27
N GLU A 110 8.73 -12.34 25.76
CA GLU A 110 7.96 -13.56 25.42
C GLU A 110 7.50 -14.37 26.65
N ALA A 111 8.26 -14.34 27.75
CA ALA A 111 8.12 -15.30 28.87
C ALA A 111 6.79 -15.21 29.66
N GLN A 112 6.03 -14.13 29.54
CA GLN A 112 4.68 -14.01 30.13
C GLN A 112 3.60 -13.62 29.11
N MET A 113 4.00 -13.15 27.92
CA MET A 113 3.13 -12.41 26.99
C MET A 113 3.34 -12.81 25.52
N GLY A 114 3.94 -13.99 25.23
CA GLY A 114 4.25 -14.42 23.86
C GLY A 114 3.06 -14.36 22.88
N LYS A 115 1.85 -14.75 23.32
CA LYS A 115 0.62 -14.61 22.51
C LYS A 115 0.25 -13.14 22.26
N THR A 116 0.49 -12.25 23.24
CA THR A 116 0.21 -10.82 23.15
C THR A 116 1.10 -10.12 22.11
N ARG A 117 2.38 -10.53 22.00
CA ARG A 117 3.32 -9.99 21.00
C ARG A 117 2.89 -10.34 19.58
N GLU A 118 2.59 -11.61 19.32
CA GLU A 118 2.12 -12.04 18.00
C GLU A 118 0.81 -11.36 17.61
N GLN A 119 -0.12 -11.22 18.56
CA GLN A 119 -1.37 -10.49 18.33
C GLN A 119 -1.13 -9.01 18.00
N ALA A 120 -0.24 -8.33 18.72
CA ALA A 120 0.12 -6.94 18.44
C ALA A 120 0.73 -6.79 17.03
N ILE A 121 1.66 -7.68 16.67
CA ILE A 121 2.30 -7.71 15.35
C ILE A 121 1.26 -7.99 14.24
N SER A 122 0.35 -8.93 14.45
CA SER A 122 -0.72 -9.23 13.49
C SER A 122 -1.72 -8.06 13.32
N SER A 123 -1.76 -7.13 14.28
CA SER A 123 -2.66 -5.97 14.28
C SER A 123 -2.03 -4.70 13.70
N ILE A 124 -0.78 -4.75 13.22
CA ILE A 124 -0.05 -3.58 12.71
C ILE A 124 -0.83 -2.83 11.62
N ALA A 125 -1.44 -3.55 10.67
CA ALA A 125 -2.27 -2.94 9.65
C ALA A 125 -3.46 -2.13 10.21
N ALA A 126 -4.05 -2.58 11.32
CA ALA A 126 -5.14 -1.85 11.98
C ALA A 126 -4.63 -0.59 12.72
N TYR A 127 -3.38 -0.60 13.22
CA TYR A 127 -2.75 0.62 13.74
C TYR A 127 -2.45 1.61 12.63
N VAL A 128 -1.99 1.13 11.47
CA VAL A 128 -1.84 1.96 10.27
C VAL A 128 -3.19 2.62 9.96
N GLU A 129 -4.29 1.88 9.85
CA GLU A 129 -5.64 2.45 9.59
C GLU A 129 -6.02 3.62 10.51
N LYS A 130 -5.62 3.58 11.79
CA LYS A 130 -5.99 4.57 12.80
C LYS A 130 -5.04 5.77 12.90
N CYS A 131 -3.86 5.72 12.29
CA CYS A 131 -2.91 6.81 12.38
C CYS A 131 -3.27 7.96 11.43
N GLN A 132 -2.99 9.19 11.85
CA GLN A 132 -3.24 10.38 11.05
C GLN A 132 -2.18 10.54 9.94
N TYR A 133 -0.94 10.14 10.24
CA TYR A 133 0.19 10.25 9.34
C TYR A 133 0.91 8.91 9.23
N PHE A 134 1.38 8.60 8.02
CA PHE A 134 2.29 7.49 7.76
C PHE A 134 3.66 8.04 7.41
N VAL A 135 4.65 7.69 8.23
CA VAL A 135 6.03 8.15 8.09
C VAL A 135 6.89 6.97 7.67
N VAL A 136 7.56 7.11 6.53
CA VAL A 136 8.60 6.19 6.08
C VAL A 136 9.94 6.73 6.57
N LEU A 137 10.49 6.11 7.61
CA LEU A 137 11.82 6.43 8.14
C LEU A 137 12.88 5.61 7.39
N CYS A 138 13.45 6.22 6.36
CA CYS A 138 14.39 5.56 5.45
C CYS A 138 15.71 6.32 5.27
N PRO A 139 16.43 6.66 6.36
CA PRO A 139 17.69 7.38 6.26
C PRO A 139 18.83 6.50 5.77
N HIS A 140 19.91 7.16 5.32
CA HIS A 140 21.18 6.51 4.98
C HIS A 140 22.01 6.21 6.24
N VAL A 141 21.72 5.08 6.89
CA VAL A 141 22.44 4.57 8.08
C VAL A 141 23.01 3.18 7.83
N ARG A 142 23.84 2.65 8.73
CA ARG A 142 24.39 1.29 8.63
C ARG A 142 23.62 0.32 9.50
N HIS A 143 23.31 -0.85 8.93
CA HIS A 143 22.94 -2.03 9.69
C HIS A 143 24.13 -2.48 10.54
N ALA A 144 23.87 -3.15 11.67
CA ALA A 144 24.90 -3.73 12.54
C ALA A 144 25.85 -4.70 11.82
N GLU A 145 25.38 -5.28 10.71
CA GLU A 145 26.14 -6.18 9.84
C GLU A 145 26.81 -5.44 8.65
N ASN A 146 26.99 -4.12 8.77
CA ASN A 146 27.65 -3.22 7.81
C ASN A 146 26.96 -2.98 6.46
N GLU A 147 25.73 -3.45 6.27
CA GLU A 147 24.91 -3.12 5.09
C GLU A 147 24.34 -1.70 5.17
N ALA A 148 24.22 -1.02 4.02
CA ALA A 148 23.62 0.31 3.98
C ALA A 148 22.09 0.23 3.95
N LEU A 149 21.43 0.89 4.91
CA LEU A 149 19.99 1.08 4.90
C LEU A 149 19.64 2.31 4.06
N THR A 150 18.58 2.18 3.26
CA THR A 150 18.09 3.20 2.33
C THR A 150 16.58 3.03 2.12
N LYS A 151 15.93 3.99 1.43
CA LYS A 151 14.56 3.79 0.92
C LYS A 151 14.41 2.48 0.13
N LYS A 152 15.39 2.14 -0.71
CA LYS A 152 15.35 0.91 -1.52
C LYS A 152 15.42 -0.37 -0.67
N SER A 153 16.23 -0.38 0.40
CA SER A 153 16.30 -1.55 1.30
C SER A 153 15.04 -1.66 2.17
N TRP A 154 14.47 -0.54 2.60
CA TRP A 154 13.18 -0.53 3.28
C TRP A 154 12.07 -1.08 2.34
N GLU A 155 12.10 -0.68 1.05
CA GLU A 155 11.14 -1.13 0.03
C GLU A 155 11.28 -2.62 -0.32
N SER A 156 12.40 -3.24 -0.03
CA SER A 156 12.57 -4.68 -0.26
C SER A 156 11.96 -5.53 0.85
N ARG A 157 11.61 -4.98 2.01
CA ARG A 157 11.15 -5.76 3.17
C ARG A 157 9.65 -6.06 3.12
N GLY A 158 9.28 -7.33 3.29
CA GLY A 158 7.86 -7.78 3.22
C GLY A 158 6.94 -7.06 4.22
N TRP A 159 7.37 -6.92 5.48
CA TRP A 159 6.61 -6.19 6.51
C TRP A 159 6.42 -4.70 6.17
N CYS A 160 7.47 -4.01 5.71
CA CYS A 160 7.38 -2.61 5.30
C CYS A 160 6.45 -2.42 4.08
N ARG A 161 6.47 -3.38 3.13
CA ARG A 161 5.51 -3.41 2.02
C ARG A 161 4.07 -3.57 2.50
N LEU A 162 3.82 -4.44 3.48
CA LEU A 162 2.48 -4.60 4.07
C LEU A 162 2.01 -3.32 4.77
N GLU A 163 2.86 -2.68 5.56
CA GLU A 163 2.51 -1.42 6.23
C GLU A 163 2.12 -0.34 5.22
N ARG A 164 2.85 -0.24 4.11
CA ARG A 164 2.51 0.68 3.03
C ARG A 164 1.25 0.27 2.28
N ALA A 165 1.02 -1.02 2.05
CA ALA A 165 -0.24 -1.51 1.49
C ALA A 165 -1.42 -1.18 2.40
N ALA A 166 -1.26 -1.31 3.73
CA ALA A 166 -2.27 -0.91 4.71
C ALA A 166 -2.58 0.59 4.63
N GLU A 167 -1.56 1.44 4.46
CA GLU A 167 -1.75 2.88 4.22
C GLU A 167 -2.57 3.14 2.96
N GLY A 168 -2.21 2.46 1.86
CA GLY A 168 -2.90 2.58 0.57
C GLY A 168 -4.32 2.04 0.56
N LEU A 169 -4.61 1.05 1.41
CA LEU A 169 -5.90 0.39 1.53
C LEU A 169 -6.80 1.00 2.61
N ARG A 170 -6.38 2.11 3.24
CA ARG A 170 -7.19 2.80 4.24
C ARG A 170 -8.58 3.13 3.74
N LEU A 171 -9.61 2.91 4.56
CA LEU A 171 -11.00 3.18 4.19
C LEU A 171 -11.29 4.68 4.16
N GLN A 172 -10.76 5.44 5.11
CA GLN A 172 -11.01 6.87 5.29
C GLN A 172 -9.68 7.63 5.53
N GLY A 173 -9.57 8.87 5.03
CA GLY A 173 -8.39 9.72 5.26
C GLY A 173 -8.21 10.82 4.21
N LYS A 174 -7.50 11.90 4.57
CA LYS A 174 -7.32 13.10 3.73
C LYS A 174 -6.05 13.09 2.85
N THR A 175 -5.11 12.17 3.05
CA THR A 175 -3.83 12.25 2.36
C THR A 175 -3.38 10.88 1.87
N GLY A 176 -3.46 10.66 0.55
CA GLY A 176 -2.72 9.60 -0.14
C GLY A 176 -1.23 9.98 -0.28
N LEU A 177 -0.61 10.49 0.78
CA LEU A 177 0.79 10.88 0.78
C LEU A 177 1.42 10.43 2.08
N SER A 178 2.62 9.86 1.97
CA SER A 178 3.43 9.49 3.12
C SER A 178 4.50 10.54 3.38
N ILE A 179 4.89 10.75 4.63
CA ILE A 179 6.04 11.58 4.97
C ILE A 179 7.28 10.70 4.88
N GLU A 180 8.15 10.95 3.90
CA GLU A 180 9.42 10.25 3.78
C GLU A 180 10.51 11.03 4.51
N VAL A 181 11.21 10.38 5.44
CA VAL A 181 12.34 10.96 6.19
C VAL A 181 13.63 10.32 5.70
N HIS A 182 14.39 11.07 4.91
CA HIS A 182 15.68 10.66 4.33
C HIS A 182 16.86 11.14 5.17
N SER A 183 16.70 12.26 5.89
CA SER A 183 17.67 12.74 6.88
C SER A 183 16.98 13.67 7.88
N GLY A 184 17.72 14.14 8.90
CA GLY A 184 17.22 15.15 9.84
C GLY A 184 16.89 16.48 9.17
N SER A 185 17.39 16.75 7.96
CA SER A 185 17.13 17.97 7.17
C SER A 185 16.30 17.77 5.92
N TYR A 186 16.03 16.53 5.53
CA TYR A 186 15.33 16.23 4.28
C TYR A 186 14.15 15.31 4.57
N GLN A 187 12.96 15.91 4.51
CA GLN A 187 11.66 15.25 4.57
C GLN A 187 10.84 15.70 3.37
N ALA A 188 10.09 14.78 2.76
CA ALA A 188 9.23 15.11 1.64
C ALA A 188 7.96 14.25 1.66
N LEU A 189 6.88 14.77 1.08
CA LEU A 189 5.71 13.94 0.81
C LEU A 189 5.99 13.05 -0.39
N GLY A 190 5.88 11.74 -0.18
CA GLY A 190 6.02 10.69 -1.16
C GLY A 190 4.66 10.18 -1.67
N PRO A 191 4.63 9.64 -2.89
CA PRO A 191 3.41 9.11 -3.50
C PRO A 191 2.91 7.85 -2.76
N HIS A 192 1.59 7.65 -2.72
CA HIS A 192 1.01 6.42 -2.14
C HIS A 192 0.93 5.26 -3.14
N TRP A 193 0.70 5.48 -4.44
CA TRP A 193 0.46 4.38 -5.42
C TRP A 193 1.64 3.43 -5.62
N ASP A 194 2.82 3.73 -5.09
CA ASP A 194 3.97 2.82 -5.13
C ASP A 194 3.64 1.45 -4.51
N TRP A 195 2.72 1.39 -3.54
CA TRP A 195 2.28 0.10 -2.97
C TRP A 195 1.68 -0.83 -4.03
N LEU A 196 0.99 -0.28 -5.03
CA LEU A 196 0.32 -1.06 -6.07
C LEU A 196 1.31 -1.79 -6.99
N ARG A 197 2.54 -1.25 -7.12
CA ARG A 197 3.60 -1.80 -7.99
C ARG A 197 4.63 -2.62 -7.23
N ILE A 198 4.51 -2.70 -5.91
CA ILE A 198 5.49 -3.33 -5.03
C ILE A 198 4.73 -4.36 -4.15
N PRO A 199 4.32 -5.51 -4.73
CA PRO A 199 3.52 -6.50 -4.02
C PRO A 199 4.21 -6.99 -2.75
N VAL A 200 3.42 -7.24 -1.70
CA VAL A 200 3.92 -7.67 -0.39
C VAL A 200 4.69 -8.99 -0.49
N GLY A 201 4.17 -9.95 -1.25
CA GLY A 201 4.80 -11.27 -1.42
C GLY A 201 6.10 -11.28 -2.22
N GLU A 202 6.42 -10.22 -2.96
CA GLU A 202 7.73 -10.10 -3.61
C GLU A 202 8.79 -9.51 -2.68
N GLY A 203 8.42 -9.18 -1.43
CA GLY A 203 9.36 -8.73 -0.41
C GLY A 203 10.27 -9.84 0.14
N GLN A 204 11.32 -9.39 0.83
CA GLN A 204 12.23 -10.19 1.63
C GLN A 204 11.65 -10.38 3.02
N PHE A 205 11.63 -11.63 3.48
CA PHE A 205 11.11 -12.03 4.78
C PHE A 205 12.25 -12.66 5.58
N ARG A 206 12.35 -12.31 6.87
CA ARG A 206 13.30 -12.96 7.77
C ARG A 206 12.85 -14.39 8.13
N LYS A 207 11.54 -14.57 8.25
CA LYS A 207 10.87 -15.85 8.52
C LYS A 207 9.88 -16.09 7.39
N ASP A 208 10.02 -17.17 6.65
CA ASP A 208 9.18 -17.43 5.48
C ASP A 208 7.71 -17.66 5.87
N GLU A 209 7.49 -18.15 7.10
CA GLU A 209 6.15 -18.37 7.68
C GLU A 209 5.33 -17.08 7.77
N ASP A 210 5.99 -15.91 7.87
CA ASP A 210 5.31 -14.62 7.88
C ASP A 210 4.56 -14.35 6.58
N ARG A 211 4.97 -14.94 5.44
CA ARG A 211 4.27 -14.78 4.15
C ARG A 211 2.80 -15.19 4.26
N SER A 212 2.53 -16.33 4.88
CA SER A 212 1.15 -16.84 5.02
C SER A 212 0.33 -15.92 5.93
N LYS A 213 0.92 -15.45 7.04
CA LYS A 213 0.28 -14.50 7.94
C LYS A 213 -0.06 -13.18 7.25
N LEU A 214 0.88 -12.64 6.47
CA LEU A 214 0.66 -11.39 5.73
C LEU A 214 -0.36 -11.55 4.62
N ALA A 215 -0.45 -12.74 4.01
CA ALA A 215 -1.45 -13.06 3.00
C ALA A 215 -2.88 -12.95 3.56
N GLU A 216 -3.14 -13.54 4.72
CA GLU A 216 -4.44 -13.47 5.37
C GLU A 216 -4.84 -12.02 5.70
N VAL A 217 -3.90 -11.25 6.28
CA VAL A 217 -4.13 -9.84 6.61
C VAL A 217 -4.41 -9.02 5.35
N LEU A 218 -3.63 -9.19 4.29
CA LEU A 218 -3.81 -8.47 3.02
C LEU A 218 -5.13 -8.82 2.34
N CYS A 219 -5.54 -10.08 2.33
CA CYS A 219 -6.84 -10.50 1.81
C CYS A 219 -8.00 -9.80 2.54
N VAL A 220 -7.92 -9.67 3.87
CA VAL A 220 -8.94 -8.97 4.67
C VAL A 220 -8.95 -7.47 4.33
N MET A 221 -7.79 -6.82 4.22
CA MET A 221 -7.71 -5.39 3.84
C MET A 221 -8.29 -5.14 2.45
N LEU A 222 -7.91 -5.96 1.46
CA LEU A 222 -8.44 -5.87 0.09
C LEU A 222 -9.96 -6.05 0.07
N ALA A 223 -10.47 -7.07 0.76
CA ALA A 223 -11.91 -7.32 0.82
C ALA A 223 -12.68 -6.18 1.49
N ASN A 224 -12.14 -5.61 2.58
CA ASN A 224 -12.76 -4.47 3.25
C ASN A 224 -12.79 -3.23 2.34
N LYS A 225 -11.69 -2.96 1.63
CA LYS A 225 -11.62 -1.81 0.71
C LYS A 225 -12.55 -1.97 -0.50
N LEU A 226 -12.67 -3.18 -1.05
CA LEU A 226 -13.61 -3.49 -2.13
C LEU A 226 -15.07 -3.31 -1.69
N ASN A 227 -15.44 -3.84 -0.52
CA ASN A 227 -16.77 -3.62 0.05
C ASN A 227 -17.03 -2.12 0.32
N TYR A 228 -16.03 -1.39 0.79
CA TYR A 228 -16.14 0.05 0.99
C TYR A 228 -16.42 0.78 -0.33
N PHE A 229 -15.70 0.47 -1.41
CA PHE A 229 -15.97 1.09 -2.71
C PHE A 229 -17.39 0.78 -3.22
N LEU A 230 -17.88 -0.45 -3.04
CA LEU A 230 -19.27 -0.80 -3.36
C LEU A 230 -20.27 0.01 -2.55
N LEU A 231 -20.06 0.15 -1.23
CA LEU A 231 -20.93 0.95 -0.35
C LEU A 231 -20.92 2.44 -0.69
N GLN A 232 -19.82 2.96 -1.23
CA GLN A 232 -19.71 4.35 -1.68
C GLN A 232 -20.14 4.54 -3.15
N GLU A 233 -20.60 3.48 -3.83
CA GLU A 233 -20.91 3.49 -5.26
C GLU A 233 -19.72 3.93 -6.15
N ASP A 234 -18.49 3.76 -5.65
CA ASP A 234 -17.26 4.05 -6.39
C ASP A 234 -16.87 2.84 -7.26
N PHE A 235 -17.69 2.59 -8.28
CA PHE A 235 -17.54 1.43 -9.15
C PHE A 235 -16.23 1.42 -9.94
N CYS A 236 -15.69 2.60 -10.26
CA CYS A 236 -14.42 2.70 -10.98
C CYS A 236 -13.27 2.15 -10.13
N ASN A 237 -13.09 2.65 -8.91
CA ASN A 237 -12.03 2.16 -8.03
C ASN A 237 -12.27 0.74 -7.55
N TYR A 238 -13.54 0.34 -7.36
CA TYR A 238 -13.91 -1.05 -7.12
C TYR A 238 -13.39 -1.98 -8.22
N ARG A 239 -13.70 -1.70 -9.50
CA ARG A 239 -13.25 -2.53 -10.64
C ARG A 239 -11.73 -2.57 -10.74
N ILE A 240 -11.07 -1.44 -10.54
CA ILE A 240 -9.60 -1.39 -10.57
C ILE A 240 -9.05 -2.34 -9.49
N LEU A 241 -9.42 -2.14 -8.23
CA LEU A 241 -8.91 -2.94 -7.12
C LEU A 241 -9.29 -4.42 -7.24
N LEU A 242 -10.51 -4.72 -7.73
CA LEU A 242 -11.00 -6.09 -7.91
C LEU A 242 -10.06 -6.87 -8.83
N ASN A 243 -9.70 -6.26 -9.95
CA ASN A 243 -8.82 -6.86 -10.95
C ASN A 243 -7.34 -6.69 -10.62
N LEU A 244 -6.95 -6.11 -9.49
CA LEU A 244 -5.55 -6.05 -9.09
C LEU A 244 -5.18 -7.03 -8.00
N GLN A 245 -6.16 -7.75 -7.46
CA GLN A 245 -5.92 -8.71 -6.39
C GLN A 245 -4.83 -9.71 -6.75
N ARG A 246 -4.77 -10.20 -8.00
CA ARG A 246 -3.70 -11.12 -8.42
C ARG A 246 -2.31 -10.48 -8.35
N LEU A 247 -2.18 -9.23 -8.77
CA LEU A 247 -0.93 -8.48 -8.65
C LEU A 247 -0.57 -8.27 -7.17
N GLN A 248 -1.52 -7.83 -6.34
CA GLN A 248 -1.28 -7.55 -4.92
C GLN A 248 -0.93 -8.79 -4.11
N LEU A 249 -1.49 -9.95 -4.47
CA LEU A 249 -1.26 -11.24 -3.81
C LEU A 249 -0.07 -12.02 -4.41
N ARG A 250 0.63 -11.46 -5.40
CA ARG A 250 1.76 -12.12 -6.05
C ARG A 250 2.87 -12.43 -5.03
N GLY A 251 3.38 -13.66 -5.07
CA GLY A 251 4.40 -14.15 -4.13
C GLY A 251 3.85 -14.53 -2.74
N LEU A 252 2.52 -14.54 -2.58
CA LEU A 252 1.83 -15.02 -1.38
C LEU A 252 1.01 -16.27 -1.70
N SER A 253 0.84 -17.14 -0.70
CA SER A 253 -0.01 -18.32 -0.79
C SER A 253 -1.49 -17.97 -0.56
N ALA A 254 -2.03 -17.06 -1.39
CA ALA A 254 -3.43 -16.64 -1.34
C ALA A 254 -4.02 -16.46 -2.73
N THR A 255 -5.33 -16.60 -2.83
CA THR A 255 -6.09 -16.43 -4.06
C THR A 255 -6.96 -15.17 -4.00
N PRO A 256 -7.16 -14.46 -5.14
CA PRO A 256 -8.14 -13.39 -5.23
C PRO A 256 -9.52 -13.83 -4.74
N LYS A 257 -10.24 -12.92 -4.09
CA LYS A 257 -11.66 -13.12 -3.80
C LYS A 257 -12.46 -12.62 -4.98
N GLU A 258 -13.38 -13.42 -5.49
CA GLU A 258 -14.13 -13.07 -6.70
C GLU A 258 -15.61 -12.73 -6.40
N ASP A 259 -16.21 -13.32 -5.36
CA ASP A 259 -17.65 -13.22 -5.11
C ASP A 259 -18.02 -12.03 -4.21
N PHE A 260 -17.88 -10.81 -4.73
CA PHE A 260 -18.30 -9.58 -4.03
C PHE A 260 -19.72 -9.15 -4.39
N VAL A 261 -20.12 -9.33 -5.65
CA VAL A 261 -21.49 -9.13 -6.12
C VAL A 261 -22.24 -10.46 -6.01
N PRO A 262 -23.30 -10.54 -5.19
CA PRO A 262 -24.04 -11.80 -4.99
C PRO A 262 -25.00 -12.08 -6.13
N GLY A 263 -25.26 -13.37 -6.41
CA GLY A 263 -26.28 -13.80 -7.37
C GLY A 263 -25.76 -14.22 -8.74
N PHE A 264 -24.44 -14.43 -8.88
CA PHE A 264 -23.85 -14.98 -10.10
C PHE A 264 -24.36 -16.40 -10.36
N VAL A 265 -24.89 -16.64 -11.54
CA VAL A 265 -25.31 -17.97 -12.03
C VAL A 265 -24.85 -18.11 -13.48
N SER A 266 -24.27 -19.26 -13.82
CA SER A 266 -23.85 -19.60 -15.17
C SER A 266 -24.38 -20.99 -15.54
N ASN A 267 -24.82 -21.14 -16.79
CA ASN A 267 -25.27 -22.43 -17.33
C ASN A 267 -24.18 -23.14 -18.14
N THR A 268 -23.03 -22.50 -18.36
CA THR A 268 -21.93 -23.10 -19.12
C THR A 268 -21.11 -24.05 -18.26
N LYS A 269 -20.53 -25.07 -18.90
CA LYS A 269 -19.49 -25.94 -18.31
C LYS A 269 -18.10 -25.62 -18.85
N ASP A 270 -18.01 -24.76 -19.86
CA ASP A 270 -16.76 -24.33 -20.45
C ASP A 270 -16.04 -23.38 -19.48
N PRO A 271 -14.83 -23.71 -19.00
CA PRO A 271 -14.09 -22.86 -18.06
C PRO A 271 -13.77 -21.46 -18.61
N ALA A 272 -13.51 -21.33 -19.91
CA ALA A 272 -13.19 -20.05 -20.55
C ALA A 272 -14.41 -19.13 -20.55
N VAL A 273 -15.56 -19.66 -20.99
CA VAL A 273 -16.84 -18.93 -20.98
C VAL A 273 -17.26 -18.58 -19.55
N LEU A 274 -17.13 -19.52 -18.60
CA LEU A 274 -17.48 -19.31 -17.20
C LEU A 274 -16.62 -18.19 -16.57
N THR A 275 -15.33 -18.15 -16.92
CA THR A 275 -14.40 -17.12 -16.44
C THR A 275 -14.82 -15.74 -16.94
N VAL A 276 -15.15 -15.61 -18.23
CA VAL A 276 -15.64 -14.35 -18.80
C VAL A 276 -16.98 -13.93 -18.21
N GLU A 277 -17.96 -14.84 -18.12
CA GLU A 277 -19.27 -14.53 -17.53
C GLU A 277 -19.15 -14.03 -16.09
N ARG A 278 -18.29 -14.68 -15.29
CA ARG A 278 -18.03 -14.25 -13.91
C ARG A 278 -17.33 -12.91 -13.84
N PHE A 279 -16.30 -12.71 -14.64
CA PHE A 279 -15.58 -11.44 -14.73
C PHE A 279 -16.52 -10.30 -15.11
N MET A 280 -17.34 -10.47 -16.15
CA MET A 280 -18.31 -9.47 -16.59
C MET A 280 -19.33 -9.17 -15.50
N TYR A 281 -19.83 -10.21 -14.82
CA TYR A 281 -20.79 -10.07 -13.73
C TYR A 281 -20.22 -9.32 -12.51
N GLN A 282 -19.06 -9.77 -12.00
CA GLN A 282 -18.43 -9.18 -10.81
C GLN A 282 -17.96 -7.74 -11.04
N ASN A 283 -17.65 -7.37 -12.28
CA ASN A 283 -17.34 -6.00 -12.68
C ASN A 283 -18.59 -5.18 -13.07
N GLY A 284 -19.75 -5.80 -13.22
CA GLY A 284 -21.00 -5.14 -13.62
C GLY A 284 -20.99 -4.63 -15.07
N PHE A 285 -20.30 -5.32 -15.98
CA PHE A 285 -20.31 -5.00 -17.40
C PHE A 285 -21.48 -5.65 -18.13
N LEU A 286 -22.12 -4.90 -19.03
CA LEU A 286 -23.21 -5.38 -19.87
C LEU A 286 -22.76 -5.79 -21.28
N SER A 287 -21.55 -5.41 -21.69
CA SER A 287 -21.00 -5.67 -23.02
C SER A 287 -19.49 -5.80 -22.94
N ILE A 288 -18.93 -6.77 -23.69
CA ILE A 288 -17.48 -7.01 -23.78
C ILE A 288 -16.76 -5.82 -24.45
N GLN A 289 -17.48 -5.03 -25.25
CA GLN A 289 -16.90 -3.95 -26.05
C GLN A 289 -17.04 -2.58 -25.40
N ALA A 290 -18.14 -2.36 -24.67
CA ALA A 290 -18.48 -1.03 -24.21
C ALA A 290 -17.61 -0.65 -22.99
N PRO A 291 -16.91 0.49 -23.03
CA PRO A 291 -16.25 1.00 -21.85
C PRO A 291 -17.26 1.42 -20.78
N ASP A 292 -16.83 1.47 -19.53
CA ASP A 292 -17.64 2.01 -18.45
C ASP A 292 -17.76 3.54 -18.49
N SER A 293 -18.44 4.12 -17.51
CA SER A 293 -18.55 5.58 -17.36
C SER A 293 -17.21 6.28 -17.13
N ALA A 294 -16.17 5.56 -16.68
CA ALA A 294 -14.80 6.06 -16.57
C ALA A 294 -14.02 5.90 -17.89
N GLY A 295 -14.62 5.31 -18.93
CA GLY A 295 -13.99 5.16 -20.23
C GLY A 295 -13.01 3.99 -20.30
N TRP A 296 -13.13 3.01 -19.41
CA TRP A 296 -12.27 1.83 -19.39
C TRP A 296 -13.00 0.62 -19.98
N PRO A 297 -12.47 0.00 -21.05
CA PRO A 297 -13.04 -1.20 -21.64
C PRO A 297 -12.77 -2.45 -20.76
N PRO A 298 -13.61 -3.49 -20.83
CA PRO A 298 -13.41 -4.72 -20.06
C PRO A 298 -12.04 -5.36 -20.26
N LEU A 299 -11.47 -5.29 -21.48
CA LEU A 299 -10.15 -5.84 -21.76
C LEU A 299 -9.02 -5.12 -20.98
N CYS A 300 -9.13 -3.80 -20.73
CA CYS A 300 -8.17 -3.08 -19.89
C CYS A 300 -8.23 -3.55 -18.43
N TYR A 301 -9.41 -3.87 -17.91
CA TYR A 301 -9.55 -4.44 -16.56
C TYR A 301 -9.01 -5.87 -16.49
N ALA A 302 -9.22 -6.70 -17.51
CA ALA A 302 -8.60 -8.01 -17.60
C ALA A 302 -7.06 -7.93 -17.66
N ALA A 303 -6.51 -6.90 -18.28
CA ALA A 303 -5.08 -6.63 -18.29
C ALA A 303 -4.53 -6.25 -16.90
N LEU A 304 -5.33 -5.62 -16.04
CA LEU A 304 -4.98 -5.41 -14.63
C LEU A 304 -4.85 -6.76 -13.89
N ASP A 305 -5.80 -7.68 -14.11
CA ASP A 305 -5.79 -9.02 -13.48
C ASP A 305 -4.59 -9.84 -13.96
N GLY A 306 -4.24 -9.72 -15.23
CA GLY A 306 -3.08 -10.38 -15.79
C GLY A 306 -3.26 -11.89 -15.99
N SER A 307 -4.48 -12.43 -15.82
CA SER A 307 -4.78 -13.82 -16.19
C SER A 307 -4.70 -13.99 -17.73
N PRO A 308 -3.77 -14.82 -18.24
CA PRO A 308 -3.70 -15.08 -19.68
C PRO A 308 -4.97 -15.76 -20.19
N MET A 309 -5.61 -16.61 -19.38
CA MET A 309 -6.85 -17.29 -19.74
C MET A 309 -8.01 -16.30 -19.90
N LEU A 310 -8.16 -15.34 -18.99
CA LEU A 310 -9.22 -14.34 -19.08
C LEU A 310 -9.04 -13.45 -20.32
N VAL A 311 -7.81 -12.98 -20.55
CA VAL A 311 -7.48 -12.15 -21.72
C VAL A 311 -7.73 -12.92 -23.02
N ALA A 312 -7.25 -14.16 -23.13
CA ALA A 312 -7.49 -15.00 -24.31
C ALA A 312 -8.99 -15.23 -24.55
N SER A 313 -9.73 -15.56 -23.49
CA SER A 313 -11.18 -15.84 -23.57
C SER A 313 -11.98 -14.62 -24.01
N LEU A 314 -11.60 -13.40 -23.58
CA LEU A 314 -12.24 -12.16 -24.05
C LEU A 314 -11.95 -11.91 -25.54
N LEU A 315 -10.73 -12.15 -25.99
CA LEU A 315 -10.31 -11.96 -27.39
C LEU A 315 -10.99 -12.98 -28.32
N GLU A 316 -11.14 -14.23 -27.90
CA GLU A 316 -11.92 -15.24 -28.62
C GLU A 316 -13.40 -14.84 -28.76
N GLN A 317 -13.94 -14.15 -27.76
CA GLN A 317 -15.26 -13.53 -27.79
C GLN A 317 -15.27 -12.16 -28.51
N ARG A 318 -14.21 -11.88 -29.28
CA ARG A 318 -14.03 -10.72 -30.16
C ARG A 318 -13.89 -9.38 -29.44
N ALA A 319 -13.40 -9.34 -28.20
CA ALA A 319 -13.01 -8.07 -27.56
C ALA A 319 -12.00 -7.32 -28.45
N GLU A 320 -12.17 -6.00 -28.59
CA GLU A 320 -11.26 -5.17 -29.39
C GLU A 320 -9.87 -5.09 -28.73
N VAL A 321 -8.88 -5.73 -29.38
CA VAL A 321 -7.52 -5.93 -28.83
C VAL A 321 -6.79 -4.62 -28.53
N ASN A 322 -7.04 -3.58 -29.32
CA ASN A 322 -6.43 -2.26 -29.19
C ASN A 322 -7.35 -1.25 -28.51
N SER A 323 -8.35 -1.72 -27.75
CA SER A 323 -9.15 -0.84 -26.91
C SER A 323 -8.29 -0.21 -25.81
N CYS A 324 -8.54 1.07 -25.55
CA CYS A 324 -7.77 1.86 -24.60
C CYS A 324 -8.69 2.55 -23.59
N SER A 325 -8.17 2.76 -22.38
CA SER A 325 -8.79 3.68 -21.42
C SER A 325 -8.84 5.10 -22.00
N THR A 326 -9.93 5.83 -21.81
CA THR A 326 -10.05 7.20 -22.35
C THR A 326 -9.86 8.28 -21.29
N LYS A 327 -9.92 7.94 -20.00
CA LYS A 327 -9.75 8.89 -18.90
C LYS A 327 -8.56 8.51 -18.04
N PHE A 328 -7.94 9.53 -17.47
CA PHE A 328 -6.91 9.40 -16.47
C PHE A 328 -7.43 8.66 -15.25
N ASP A 329 -6.70 7.65 -14.80
CA ASP A 329 -7.00 6.95 -13.55
C ASP A 329 -6.24 7.59 -12.39
N LYS A 330 -6.98 7.90 -11.32
CA LYS A 330 -6.43 8.55 -10.13
C LYS A 330 -5.71 7.58 -9.20
N LEU A 331 -6.07 6.30 -9.23
CA LEU A 331 -5.53 5.31 -8.27
C LEU A 331 -4.11 4.86 -8.67
N PHE A 332 -3.87 4.61 -9.96
CA PHE A 332 -2.59 4.19 -10.54
C PHE A 332 -1.80 5.32 -11.18
N ASN A 333 -2.42 6.50 -11.33
CA ASN A 333 -1.86 7.61 -12.08
C ASN A 333 -1.52 7.17 -13.52
N PHE A 334 -2.40 6.37 -14.12
CA PHE A 334 -2.26 5.96 -15.52
C PHE A 334 -2.75 7.08 -16.44
N PRO A 335 -1.95 7.45 -17.46
CA PRO A 335 -2.38 8.44 -18.42
C PRO A 335 -3.61 7.94 -19.20
N PRO A 336 -4.40 8.83 -19.81
CA PRO A 336 -5.36 8.43 -20.82
C PRO A 336 -4.69 7.63 -21.94
N ARG A 337 -5.47 6.85 -22.68
CA ARG A 337 -5.05 6.03 -23.83
C ARG A 337 -4.18 4.82 -23.50
N MET A 338 -4.16 4.38 -22.25
CA MET A 338 -3.51 3.12 -21.90
C MET A 338 -4.29 1.95 -22.52
N SER A 339 -3.65 1.26 -23.48
CA SER A 339 -4.12 0.00 -24.06
C SER A 339 -3.98 -1.15 -23.06
N ALA A 340 -4.68 -2.26 -23.31
CA ALA A 340 -4.50 -3.49 -22.54
C ALA A 340 -3.03 -3.96 -22.53
N LEU A 341 -2.32 -3.80 -23.66
CA LEU A 341 -0.91 -4.17 -23.77
C LEU A 341 -0.03 -3.28 -22.87
N SER A 342 -0.21 -1.95 -22.95
CA SER A 342 0.53 -0.99 -22.13
C SER A 342 0.31 -1.21 -20.64
N ILE A 343 -0.91 -1.57 -20.23
CA ILE A 343 -1.23 -1.93 -18.85
C ILE A 343 -0.45 -3.19 -18.43
N CYS A 344 -0.49 -4.26 -19.24
CA CYS A 344 0.23 -5.49 -18.93
C CYS A 344 1.74 -5.27 -18.79
N VAL A 345 2.35 -4.46 -19.66
CA VAL A 345 3.78 -4.12 -19.59
C VAL A 345 4.08 -3.32 -18.33
N ALA A 346 3.27 -2.30 -18.02
CA ALA A 346 3.47 -1.45 -16.84
C ALA A 346 3.37 -2.22 -15.51
N LEU A 347 2.60 -3.31 -15.47
CA LEU A 347 2.39 -4.16 -14.29
C LEU A 347 3.17 -5.48 -14.31
N MET A 348 4.02 -5.67 -15.31
CA MET A 348 4.80 -6.90 -15.52
C MET A 348 3.92 -8.17 -15.60
N ASN A 349 2.70 -8.05 -16.13
CA ASN A 349 1.80 -9.16 -16.40
C ASN A 349 2.23 -9.87 -17.70
N ASN A 350 3.41 -10.49 -17.67
CA ASN A 350 4.12 -10.97 -18.86
C ASN A 350 3.35 -12.03 -19.66
N ASP A 351 2.61 -12.92 -19.00
CA ASP A 351 1.88 -13.97 -19.71
C ASP A 351 0.63 -13.41 -20.42
N ALA A 352 -0.12 -12.52 -19.78
CA ALA A 352 -1.20 -11.78 -20.46
C ALA A 352 -0.67 -10.87 -21.57
N CYS A 353 0.51 -10.27 -21.39
CA CYS A 353 1.20 -9.50 -22.42
C CYS A 353 1.48 -10.36 -23.68
N ARG A 354 1.97 -11.59 -23.50
CA ARG A 354 2.21 -12.52 -24.62
C ARG A 354 0.93 -12.84 -25.39
N VAL A 355 -0.16 -13.11 -24.69
CA VAL A 355 -1.49 -13.37 -25.31
C VAL A 355 -1.93 -12.20 -26.18
N LEU A 356 -1.76 -10.96 -25.70
CA LEU A 356 -2.10 -9.75 -26.48
C LEU A 356 -1.23 -9.61 -27.74
N ILE A 357 0.08 -9.87 -27.62
CA ILE A 357 1.01 -9.83 -28.76
C ILE A 357 0.65 -10.89 -29.80
N GLU A 358 0.34 -12.12 -29.37
CA GLU A 358 -0.12 -13.20 -30.26
C GLU A 358 -1.43 -12.86 -30.96
N ALA A 359 -2.32 -12.11 -30.28
CA ALA A 359 -3.53 -11.55 -30.84
C ALA A 359 -3.32 -10.29 -31.70
N LYS A 360 -2.06 -9.93 -32.01
CA LYS A 360 -1.67 -8.79 -32.84
C LYS A 360 -2.05 -7.42 -32.25
N ALA A 361 -1.96 -7.28 -30.93
CA ALA A 361 -2.01 -5.97 -30.29
C ALA A 361 -0.93 -5.05 -30.88
N ASP A 362 -1.27 -3.78 -31.08
CA ASP A 362 -0.35 -2.78 -31.62
C ASP A 362 0.68 -2.38 -30.56
N LEU A 363 1.96 -2.61 -30.87
CA LEU A 363 3.09 -2.25 -30.01
C LEU A 363 3.33 -0.73 -29.96
N HIS A 364 2.73 0.01 -30.89
CA HIS A 364 2.90 1.46 -31.08
C HIS A 364 1.63 2.25 -30.79
N ALA A 365 0.62 1.65 -30.17
CA ALA A 365 -0.60 2.36 -29.80
C ALA A 365 -0.28 3.48 -28.78
N GLU A 366 -0.35 4.74 -29.24
CA GLU A 366 -0.13 5.98 -28.45
C GLU A 366 -1.41 6.55 -27.82
#